data_AF-A0A8H6YMW3-F1
#
_entry.id   AF-A0A8H6YMW3-F1
#
_cell.length_a   1.000
_cell.length_b   1.000
_cell.length_c   1.000
_cell.angle_alpha   90.00
_cell.angle_beta   90.00
_cell.angle_gamma   90.00
#
_symmetry.space_group_name_H-M   'P 1'
#
loop_
_entity.id
_entity.type
_entity.pdbx_description
1 polymer ?
#
loop_
_entity_poly.entity_id
_entity_poly.type
_entity_poly.pdbx_seq_one_letter_code
_entity_poly.pdbx_strand_id
1 'polypeptide(L)'
;MTYSPNQDILLLSLRCASWLSFFCRVPEPLRATFDKPFDLQSFLKAIRLQTNPFDGLSPDETREIRDWVRSNLYRCNDSESRMVVKSLPIWEARQSSRTVLIEARRLEMLPVDGLHSEIFDGFTKPEIALANLNRDLYTVLSWPPKTPPMTSERLRQLLFFPDFLPSSNMHRYSALLEGFLNISGQEMIPVPDGNCRLREVNSLYDHSVGLFAVALQSLEESHFLHPDFRHMQLQLRSKGLHSQVDRESFLLCVNTVNDDLVARGLPEAEVMPRAEVVFNFYNSSLPNILMGDTLSWTQLNGRRFVPRKEIRSPSASYLTDAYCERLPEIVAPSQILLQKYEQIAWTQRALCQEEPTGNLTALNTSFGVPTAAEVVKHLVILTQKIAPEHPQNRTLIQQIRATYEWLNNNKEAARVHLLCTPIALFLNVDDPTWETWEWRTAAQILFDIEYDFPETNTFRARRFLQDYRPLLLAAGAGVEHNVEYKPKTRAPDGNILRDSFDAMRKAGQLTDTMLMPITDEDIDEDSLRAHSAFLAAAIPPCKSRAFRLG
;
A
#
# COMPACT_ATOMS: atom_id res chain seq x y z
N MET A 1 -52.02 62.53 -7.06
CA MET A 1 -52.31 61.26 -6.37
C MET A 1 -52.73 61.61 -4.94
N THR A 2 -54.03 61.74 -4.73
CA THR A 2 -54.65 62.18 -3.48
C THR A 2 -54.85 60.99 -2.56
N TYR A 3 -54.14 60.98 -1.43
CA TYR A 3 -54.31 60.06 -0.30
C TYR A 3 -55.71 60.24 0.30
N SER A 4 -56.46 59.14 0.44
CA SER A 4 -57.80 59.12 1.02
C SER A 4 -57.72 58.84 2.53
N PRO A 5 -58.23 59.71 3.42
CA PRO A 5 -58.21 59.52 4.88
C PRO A 5 -59.09 58.36 5.39
N ASN A 6 -59.88 57.74 4.51
CA ASN A 6 -60.85 56.73 4.90
C ASN A 6 -60.27 55.30 5.00
N GLN A 7 -59.04 55.05 4.53
CA GLN A 7 -58.38 53.75 4.73
C GLN A 7 -57.78 53.59 6.14
N ASP A 8 -57.34 54.68 6.76
CA ASP A 8 -56.76 54.63 8.11
C ASP A 8 -57.81 54.42 9.21
N ILE A 9 -59.04 54.91 9.01
CA ILE A 9 -60.15 54.75 9.96
C ILE A 9 -60.68 53.31 9.96
N LEU A 10 -60.71 52.64 8.80
CA LEU A 10 -61.08 51.22 8.68
C LEU A 10 -60.00 50.28 9.25
N LEU A 11 -58.71 50.62 9.10
CA LEU A 11 -57.61 49.89 9.74
C LEU A 11 -57.59 50.08 11.26
N LEU A 12 -57.97 51.26 11.77
CA LEU A 12 -58.15 51.53 13.20
C LEU A 12 -59.37 50.79 13.77
N SER A 13 -60.50 50.72 13.07
CA SER A 13 -61.69 50.01 13.57
C SER A 13 -61.51 48.48 13.57
N LEU A 14 -60.81 47.92 12.58
CA LEU A 14 -60.46 46.49 12.53
C LEU A 14 -59.44 46.12 13.62
N ARG A 15 -58.46 46.99 13.89
CA ARG A 15 -57.52 46.80 15.00
C ARG A 15 -58.20 46.92 16.36
N CYS A 16 -59.16 47.84 16.53
CA CYS A 16 -59.92 47.96 17.78
C CYS A 16 -60.87 46.78 18.03
N ALA A 17 -61.47 46.19 16.98
CA ALA A 17 -62.36 45.04 17.11
C ALA A 17 -61.62 43.77 17.54
N SER A 18 -60.45 43.49 16.94
CA SER A 18 -59.60 42.36 17.38
C SER A 18 -58.95 42.61 18.75
N TRP A 19 -58.69 43.88 19.09
CA TRP A 19 -58.12 44.29 20.37
C TRP A 19 -59.12 44.18 21.53
N LEU A 20 -60.37 44.61 21.33
CA LEU A 20 -61.45 44.44 22.31
C LEU A 20 -61.81 42.97 22.51
N SER A 21 -61.84 42.16 21.43
CA SER A 21 -62.11 40.74 21.57
C SER A 21 -61.01 40.01 22.34
N PHE A 22 -59.75 40.38 22.12
CA PHE A 22 -58.61 39.80 22.85
C PHE A 22 -58.59 40.27 24.32
N PHE A 23 -58.77 41.56 24.57
CA PHE A 23 -58.81 42.10 25.94
C PHE A 23 -59.94 41.47 26.78
N CYS A 24 -61.11 41.23 26.18
CA CYS A 24 -62.22 40.54 26.82
C CYS A 24 -61.96 39.04 27.09
N ARG A 25 -60.88 38.46 26.55
CA ARG A 25 -60.47 37.06 26.74
C ARG A 25 -59.28 36.90 27.69
N VAL A 26 -58.56 37.98 28.01
CA VAL A 26 -57.54 37.95 29.08
C VAL A 26 -58.23 37.66 30.42
N PRO A 27 -57.75 36.78 31.31
CA PRO A 27 -58.39 36.51 32.60
C PRO A 27 -58.63 37.79 33.42
N GLU A 28 -59.76 37.86 34.12
CA GLU A 28 -60.13 38.99 34.99
C GLU A 28 -59.02 39.41 35.99
N PRO A 29 -58.26 38.48 36.62
CA PRO A 29 -57.16 38.84 37.51
C PRO A 29 -56.02 39.60 36.81
N LEU A 30 -55.78 39.30 35.52
CA LEU A 30 -54.80 40.01 34.71
C LEU A 30 -55.37 41.36 34.26
N ARG A 31 -56.66 41.41 33.86
CA ARG A 31 -57.34 42.66 33.46
C ARG A 31 -57.29 43.73 34.55
N ALA A 32 -57.47 43.34 35.81
CA ALA A 32 -57.47 44.24 36.96
C ALA A 32 -56.11 44.90 37.25
N THR A 33 -55.02 44.42 36.65
CA THR A 33 -53.66 44.97 36.85
C THR A 33 -53.26 46.03 35.84
N PHE A 34 -54.11 46.37 34.86
CA PHE A 34 -53.79 47.34 33.82
C PHE A 34 -54.29 48.76 34.15
N ASP A 35 -53.41 49.62 34.67
CA ASP A 35 -53.67 51.07 34.84
C ASP A 35 -53.45 51.89 33.55
N LYS A 36 -53.07 51.23 32.43
CA LYS A 36 -52.61 51.82 31.16
C LYS A 36 -53.22 51.07 29.96
N PRO A 37 -53.20 51.65 28.73
CA PRO A 37 -53.66 50.93 27.54
C PRO A 37 -52.93 49.58 27.40
N PHE A 38 -53.71 48.51 27.24
CA PHE A 38 -53.19 47.15 27.13
C PHE A 38 -52.26 47.02 25.91
N ASP A 39 -50.97 46.90 26.18
CA ASP A 39 -49.90 46.66 25.22
C ASP A 39 -49.00 45.49 25.68
N LEU A 40 -48.06 45.08 24.82
CA LEU A 40 -47.17 43.96 25.12
C LEU A 40 -46.39 44.20 26.41
N GLN A 41 -45.91 45.42 26.67
CA GLN A 41 -45.12 45.70 27.87
C GLN A 41 -45.96 45.59 29.16
N SER A 42 -47.17 46.13 29.15
CA SER A 42 -48.08 46.04 30.28
C SER A 42 -48.46 44.59 30.54
N PHE A 43 -48.74 43.81 29.48
CA PHE A 43 -48.99 42.37 29.58
C PHE A 43 -47.80 41.61 30.17
N LEU A 44 -46.58 41.81 29.65
CA LEU A 44 -45.37 41.15 30.13
C LEU A 44 -45.06 41.51 31.60
N LYS A 45 -45.36 42.74 32.03
CA LYS A 45 -45.24 43.15 33.44
C LYS A 45 -46.23 42.42 34.35
N ALA A 46 -47.47 42.25 33.90
CA ALA A 46 -48.50 41.56 34.68
C ALA A 46 -48.17 40.06 34.86
N ILE A 47 -47.73 39.38 33.80
CA ILE A 47 -47.42 37.94 33.86
C ILE A 47 -46.09 37.63 34.54
N ARG A 48 -45.16 38.60 34.67
CA ARG A 48 -43.86 38.41 35.33
C ARG A 48 -43.98 37.89 36.76
N LEU A 49 -45.08 38.21 37.44
CA LEU A 49 -45.33 37.82 38.82
C LEU A 49 -45.97 36.43 38.96
N GLN A 50 -46.34 35.79 37.85
CA GLN A 50 -47.00 34.48 37.86
C GLN A 50 -45.99 33.35 37.61
N THR A 51 -46.12 32.27 38.36
CA THR A 51 -45.32 31.04 38.18
C THR A 51 -45.72 30.26 36.93
N ASN A 52 -47.00 30.31 36.56
CA ASN A 52 -47.53 29.72 35.35
C ASN A 52 -48.48 30.72 34.66
N PRO A 53 -47.99 31.48 33.66
CA PRO A 53 -48.73 32.60 33.08
C PRO A 53 -49.96 32.18 32.27
N PHE A 54 -50.16 30.88 32.06
CA PHE A 54 -51.27 30.32 31.28
C PHE A 54 -52.18 29.40 32.09
N ASP A 55 -51.99 29.30 33.42
CA ASP A 55 -52.89 28.49 34.25
C ASP A 55 -54.32 29.03 34.21
N GLY A 56 -55.28 28.13 33.98
CA GLY A 56 -56.71 28.45 33.88
C GLY A 56 -57.19 28.92 32.50
N LEU A 57 -56.30 29.06 31.52
CA LEU A 57 -56.68 29.37 30.13
C LEU A 57 -57.08 28.11 29.36
N SER A 58 -58.03 28.26 28.44
CA SER A 58 -58.29 27.23 27.44
C SER A 58 -57.12 27.09 26.45
N PRO A 59 -57.00 25.94 25.76
CA PRO A 59 -55.97 25.75 24.73
C PRO A 59 -56.03 26.78 23.59
N ASP A 60 -57.23 27.24 23.25
CA ASP A 60 -57.45 28.24 22.20
C ASP A 60 -57.04 29.64 22.64
N GLU A 61 -57.41 30.06 23.86
CA GLU A 61 -56.93 31.33 24.43
C GLU A 61 -55.40 31.34 24.56
N THR A 62 -54.82 30.23 25.01
CA THR A 62 -53.36 30.07 25.10
C THR A 62 -52.71 30.21 23.72
N ARG A 63 -53.34 29.68 22.66
CA ARG A 63 -52.87 29.82 21.27
C ARG A 63 -52.92 31.27 20.79
N GLU A 64 -54.06 31.93 20.99
CA GLU A 64 -54.24 33.32 20.59
C GLU A 64 -53.24 34.25 21.30
N ILE A 65 -53.02 34.06 22.60
CA ILE A 65 -52.03 34.86 23.36
C ILE A 65 -50.62 34.60 22.84
N ARG A 66 -50.25 33.34 22.56
CA ARG A 66 -48.94 32.99 21.99
C ARG A 66 -48.70 33.69 20.66
N ASP A 67 -49.65 33.59 19.75
CA ASP A 67 -49.55 34.17 18.40
C ASP A 67 -49.52 35.69 18.47
N TRP A 68 -50.29 36.29 19.38
CA TRP A 68 -50.25 37.72 19.65
C TRP A 68 -48.90 38.17 20.20
N VAL A 69 -48.33 37.46 21.19
CA VAL A 69 -47.00 37.79 21.73
C VAL A 69 -45.93 37.69 20.65
N ARG A 70 -45.91 36.58 19.89
CA ARG A 70 -44.97 36.36 18.76
C ARG A 70 -45.08 37.48 17.72
N SER A 71 -46.30 37.87 17.35
CA SER A 71 -46.55 38.93 16.38
C SER A 71 -46.15 40.33 16.86
N ASN A 72 -45.94 40.54 18.17
CA ASN A 72 -45.63 41.85 18.75
C ASN A 72 -44.20 41.95 19.31
N LEU A 73 -43.32 40.95 19.08
CA LEU A 73 -41.95 40.92 19.61
C LEU A 73 -41.12 42.17 19.26
N TYR A 74 -41.36 42.78 18.11
CA TYR A 74 -40.70 44.02 17.69
C TYR A 74 -40.96 45.23 18.61
N ARG A 75 -41.99 45.17 19.47
CA ARG A 75 -42.30 46.20 20.47
C ARG A 75 -41.56 45.99 21.81
N CYS A 76 -40.82 44.89 21.93
CA CYS A 76 -40.09 44.51 23.14
C CYS A 76 -38.70 45.19 23.20
N ASN A 77 -38.68 46.41 23.75
CA ASN A 77 -37.49 47.27 23.73
C ASN A 77 -36.67 47.21 25.03
N ASP A 78 -37.31 46.97 26.16
CA ASP A 78 -36.63 46.95 27.46
C ASP A 78 -36.09 45.56 27.81
N SER A 79 -35.01 45.53 28.60
CA SER A 79 -34.33 44.28 28.95
C SER A 79 -35.19 43.34 29.81
N GLU A 80 -36.08 43.88 30.64
CA GLU A 80 -36.90 43.06 31.54
C GLU A 80 -37.97 42.30 30.75
N SER A 81 -38.71 42.98 29.88
CA SER A 81 -39.69 42.38 28.98
C SER A 81 -39.06 41.30 28.11
N ARG A 82 -37.83 41.52 27.60
CA ARG A 82 -37.09 40.52 26.81
C ARG A 82 -36.79 39.25 27.62
N MET A 83 -36.43 39.41 28.88
CA MET A 83 -36.20 38.27 29.79
C MET A 83 -37.49 37.52 30.12
N VAL A 84 -38.60 38.24 30.29
CA VAL A 84 -39.92 37.61 30.47
C VAL A 84 -40.27 36.79 29.24
N VAL A 85 -40.22 37.37 28.02
CA VAL A 85 -40.50 36.66 26.76
C VAL A 85 -39.65 35.39 26.58
N LYS A 86 -38.35 35.46 26.91
CA LYS A 86 -37.45 34.29 26.88
C LYS A 86 -37.87 33.16 27.82
N SER A 87 -38.57 33.51 28.90
CA SER A 87 -39.03 32.60 29.95
C SER A 87 -40.48 32.16 29.76
N LEU A 88 -41.19 32.65 28.74
CA LEU A 88 -42.57 32.23 28.47
C LEU A 88 -42.57 30.89 27.71
N PRO A 89 -43.42 29.92 28.11
CA PRO A 89 -43.56 28.64 27.41
C PRO A 89 -44.45 28.81 26.18
N ILE A 90 -43.96 29.57 25.21
CA ILE A 90 -44.70 29.93 23.98
C ILE A 90 -44.03 29.41 22.73
N TRP A 91 -42.91 28.69 22.84
CA TRP A 91 -42.15 28.22 21.69
C TRP A 91 -42.43 26.75 21.45
N GLU A 92 -42.83 26.43 20.23
CA GLU A 92 -43.05 25.05 19.82
C GLU A 92 -41.73 24.36 19.61
N ALA A 93 -41.55 23.26 20.34
CA ALA A 93 -40.41 22.38 20.21
C ALA A 93 -40.89 20.94 20.24
N ARG A 94 -40.09 20.02 19.70
CA ARG A 94 -40.33 18.59 19.80
C ARG A 94 -39.46 18.00 20.90
N GLN A 95 -40.09 17.23 21.77
CA GLN A 95 -39.43 16.55 22.87
C GLN A 95 -40.11 15.20 23.09
N SER A 96 -39.34 14.10 23.01
CA SER A 96 -39.84 12.74 23.24
C SER A 96 -41.09 12.41 22.41
N SER A 97 -41.05 12.72 21.11
CA SER A 97 -42.14 12.47 20.17
C SER A 97 -43.43 13.25 20.42
N ARG A 98 -43.35 14.31 21.22
CA ARG A 98 -44.47 15.23 21.47
C ARG A 98 -44.08 16.65 21.11
N THR A 99 -45.02 17.36 20.50
CA THR A 99 -44.93 18.82 20.38
C THR A 99 -45.25 19.43 21.74
N VAL A 100 -44.26 20.11 22.32
CA VAL A 100 -44.38 20.78 23.62
C VAL A 100 -44.18 22.28 23.45
N LEU A 101 -44.75 23.04 24.37
CA LEU A 101 -44.51 24.48 24.48
C LEU A 101 -43.53 24.72 25.60
N ILE A 102 -42.40 25.33 25.27
CA ILE A 102 -41.29 25.50 26.20
C ILE A 102 -40.71 26.91 26.09
N GLU A 103 -39.98 27.29 27.12
CA GLU A 103 -39.26 28.55 27.20
C GLU A 103 -38.12 28.60 26.18
N ALA A 104 -37.86 29.77 25.59
CA ALA A 104 -36.78 29.92 24.59
C ALA A 104 -35.41 29.53 25.14
N ARG A 105 -35.17 29.75 26.44
CA ARG A 105 -33.88 29.43 27.10
C ARG A 105 -33.66 27.94 27.35
N ARG A 106 -34.70 27.11 27.22
CA ARG A 106 -34.68 25.67 27.53
C ARG A 106 -34.76 24.77 26.30
N LEU A 107 -34.87 25.37 25.12
CA LEU A 107 -34.87 24.67 23.85
C LEU A 107 -33.58 24.93 23.10
N GLU A 108 -33.36 24.10 22.09
CA GLU A 108 -32.24 24.15 21.18
C GLU A 108 -32.84 24.27 19.76
N MET A 109 -32.46 25.31 19.02
CA MET A 109 -33.06 25.61 17.70
C MET A 109 -32.18 25.11 16.56
N LEU A 110 -32.77 24.42 15.58
CA LEU A 110 -32.05 23.87 14.44
C LEU A 110 -31.36 24.97 13.59
N PRO A 111 -30.18 24.68 13.03
CA PRO A 111 -29.31 25.70 12.42
C PRO A 111 -29.70 26.15 11.01
N VAL A 112 -30.48 25.34 10.28
CA VAL A 112 -30.76 25.53 8.86
C VAL A 112 -32.27 25.48 8.60
N ASP A 113 -32.72 26.30 7.65
CA ASP A 113 -34.10 26.31 7.19
C ASP A 113 -34.44 25.01 6.44
N GLY A 114 -35.69 24.56 6.54
CA GLY A 114 -36.15 23.29 5.96
C GLY A 114 -35.78 22.03 6.76
N LEU A 115 -35.03 22.14 7.86
CA LEU A 115 -34.85 21.03 8.80
C LEU A 115 -36.03 20.92 9.75
N HIS A 116 -36.60 19.72 9.84
CA HIS A 116 -37.71 19.41 10.74
C HIS A 116 -37.21 18.67 11.98
N SER A 117 -37.52 19.21 13.16
CA SER A 117 -37.22 18.61 14.48
C SER A 117 -37.73 17.18 14.64
N GLU A 118 -38.78 16.80 13.90
CA GLU A 118 -39.32 15.44 13.86
C GLU A 118 -38.31 14.38 13.41
N ILE A 119 -37.39 14.76 12.54
CA ILE A 119 -36.34 13.90 12.00
C ILE A 119 -35.32 13.57 13.10
N PHE A 120 -35.01 14.54 13.97
CA PHE A 120 -33.97 14.45 15.00
C PHE A 120 -34.49 13.88 16.33
N ASP A 121 -35.77 14.10 16.64
CA ASP A 121 -36.40 13.77 17.92
C ASP A 121 -36.23 12.29 18.32
N GLY A 122 -36.30 11.35 17.37
CA GLY A 122 -36.09 9.92 17.64
C GLY A 122 -34.67 9.54 18.12
N PHE A 123 -33.70 10.42 17.90
CA PHE A 123 -32.29 10.24 18.27
C PHE A 123 -31.81 11.30 19.25
N THR A 124 -32.71 12.16 19.76
CA THR A 124 -32.36 13.24 20.68
C THR A 124 -32.54 12.77 22.11
N LYS A 125 -31.67 13.23 23.03
CA LYS A 125 -31.83 12.94 24.46
C LYS A 125 -33.19 13.42 24.98
N PRO A 126 -33.93 12.64 25.80
CA PRO A 126 -35.30 12.96 26.19
C PRO A 126 -35.49 14.33 26.85
N GLU A 127 -34.46 14.87 27.50
CA GLU A 127 -34.51 16.14 28.21
C GLU A 127 -34.38 17.37 27.29
N ILE A 128 -33.96 17.15 26.04
CA ILE A 128 -33.69 18.21 25.08
C ILE A 128 -34.92 18.45 24.21
N ALA A 129 -35.33 19.72 24.13
CA ALA A 129 -36.42 20.14 23.25
C ALA A 129 -35.82 20.81 22.00
N LEU A 130 -36.14 20.28 20.81
CA LEU A 130 -35.66 20.82 19.54
C LEU A 130 -36.73 21.66 18.84
N ALA A 131 -36.42 22.90 18.52
CA ALA A 131 -37.29 23.75 17.72
C ALA A 131 -36.81 23.81 16.26
N ASN A 132 -37.77 23.85 15.32
CA ASN A 132 -37.47 24.19 13.93
C ASN A 132 -36.89 25.61 13.86
N LEU A 133 -36.13 25.92 12.80
CA LEU A 133 -35.67 27.28 12.59
C LEU A 133 -36.89 28.20 12.46
N ASN A 134 -36.99 29.18 13.35
CA ASN A 134 -38.07 30.15 13.38
C ASN A 134 -37.47 31.55 13.57
N ARG A 135 -37.84 32.50 12.70
CA ARG A 135 -37.24 33.85 12.67
C ARG A 135 -37.54 34.65 13.95
N ASP A 136 -38.72 34.48 14.52
CA ASP A 136 -39.12 35.14 15.75
C ASP A 136 -38.32 34.58 16.93
N LEU A 137 -38.20 33.25 17.00
CA LEU A 137 -37.38 32.57 18.01
C LEU A 137 -35.90 32.97 17.89
N TYR A 138 -35.36 33.00 16.68
CA TYR A 138 -34.00 33.47 16.41
C TYR A 138 -33.79 34.90 16.91
N THR A 139 -34.76 35.79 16.64
CA THR A 139 -34.72 37.17 17.14
C THR A 139 -34.67 37.20 18.66
N VAL A 140 -35.48 36.39 19.33
CA VAL A 140 -35.53 36.31 20.80
C VAL A 140 -34.25 35.73 21.39
N LEU A 141 -33.68 34.68 20.78
CA LEU A 141 -32.40 34.08 21.17
C LEU A 141 -31.22 35.06 20.98
N SER A 142 -31.32 35.98 20.01
CA SER A 142 -30.31 37.02 19.75
C SER A 142 -30.30 38.17 20.76
N TRP A 143 -31.34 38.31 21.59
CA TRP A 143 -31.36 39.30 22.67
C TRP A 143 -30.36 38.93 23.78
N PRO A 144 -29.86 39.89 24.58
CA PRO A 144 -29.02 39.57 25.75
C PRO A 144 -29.76 38.72 26.82
N PRO A 145 -29.10 37.80 27.53
CA PRO A 145 -27.83 37.17 27.15
C PRO A 145 -28.01 36.38 25.85
N LYS A 146 -27.10 36.58 24.90
CA LYS A 146 -27.20 36.00 23.55
C LYS A 146 -27.00 34.48 23.62
N THR A 147 -27.93 33.73 23.03
CA THR A 147 -27.72 32.31 22.77
C THR A 147 -27.11 32.19 21.37
N PRO A 148 -25.91 31.60 21.21
CA PRO A 148 -25.33 31.40 19.89
C PRO A 148 -26.22 30.48 19.04
N PRO A 149 -26.22 30.65 17.71
CA PRO A 149 -26.88 29.69 16.84
C PRO A 149 -26.28 28.29 17.05
N MET A 150 -27.12 27.27 16.97
CA MET A 150 -26.68 25.88 17.07
C MET A 150 -25.63 25.59 15.99
N THR A 151 -24.55 24.92 16.36
CA THR A 151 -23.56 24.41 15.42
C THR A 151 -23.85 22.94 15.11
N SER A 152 -23.29 22.41 14.01
CA SER A 152 -23.35 20.97 13.72
C SER A 152 -22.75 20.13 14.85
N GLU A 153 -21.67 20.62 15.46
CA GLU A 153 -21.02 20.00 16.63
C GLU A 153 -21.98 19.94 17.81
N ARG A 154 -22.64 21.05 18.14
CA ARG A 154 -23.61 21.10 19.23
C ARG A 154 -24.76 20.15 18.98
N LEU A 155 -25.32 20.13 17.77
CA LEU A 155 -26.37 19.19 17.39
C LEU A 155 -25.92 17.74 17.57
N ARG A 156 -24.72 17.38 17.07
CA ARG A 156 -24.13 16.03 17.24
C ARG A 156 -24.06 15.62 18.71
N GLN A 157 -23.67 16.52 19.62
CA GLN A 157 -23.57 16.25 21.07
C GLN A 157 -24.93 16.03 21.78
N LEU A 158 -25.99 16.61 21.22
CA LEU A 158 -27.36 16.46 21.72
C LEU A 158 -28.01 15.16 21.28
N LEU A 159 -27.51 14.56 20.20
CA LEU A 159 -27.97 13.28 19.68
C LEU A 159 -27.35 12.11 20.46
N PHE A 160 -28.07 11.00 20.46
CA PHE A 160 -27.66 9.70 21.00
C PHE A 160 -27.66 8.68 19.86
N PHE A 161 -26.56 7.94 19.75
CA PHE A 161 -26.35 6.95 18.70
C PHE A 161 -26.12 5.58 19.34
N PRO A 162 -26.93 4.56 19.01
CA PRO A 162 -26.65 3.19 19.44
C PRO A 162 -25.47 2.61 18.66
N ASP A 163 -24.72 1.66 19.22
CA ASP A 163 -23.61 1.01 18.49
C ASP A 163 -24.11 0.26 17.24
N PHE A 164 -25.34 -0.28 17.32
CA PHE A 164 -26.01 -1.00 16.26
C PHE A 164 -27.33 -0.31 15.90
N LEU A 165 -27.56 -0.10 14.62
CA LEU A 165 -28.79 0.46 14.10
C LEU A 165 -29.74 -0.67 13.68
N PRO A 166 -30.90 -0.86 14.34
CA PRO A 166 -31.85 -1.88 13.92
C PRO A 166 -32.43 -1.56 12.54
N SER A 167 -32.73 -2.58 11.75
CA SER A 167 -33.34 -2.42 10.41
C SER A 167 -34.64 -1.60 10.43
N SER A 168 -35.42 -1.69 11.52
CA SER A 168 -36.64 -0.89 11.72
C SER A 168 -36.41 0.62 11.81
N ASN A 169 -35.19 1.04 12.15
CA ASN A 169 -34.81 2.44 12.28
C ASN A 169 -34.04 2.99 11.07
N MET A 170 -33.71 2.15 10.07
CA MET A 170 -32.88 2.55 8.92
C MET A 170 -33.46 3.73 8.15
N HIS A 171 -34.76 3.70 7.84
CA HIS A 171 -35.40 4.80 7.10
C HIS A 171 -35.39 6.11 7.88
N ARG A 172 -35.63 6.06 9.21
CA ARG A 172 -35.58 7.24 10.08
C ARG A 172 -34.16 7.79 10.18
N TYR A 173 -33.16 6.92 10.28
CA TYR A 173 -31.76 7.32 10.31
C TYR A 173 -31.28 7.91 8.97
N SER A 174 -31.78 7.38 7.86
CA SER A 174 -31.52 7.94 6.53
C SER A 174 -32.01 9.39 6.42
N ALA A 175 -33.25 9.67 6.84
CA ALA A 175 -33.75 11.04 6.92
C ALA A 175 -32.93 11.94 7.85
N LEU A 176 -32.49 11.41 9.01
CA LEU A 176 -31.58 12.11 9.92
C LEU A 176 -30.27 12.48 9.24
N LEU A 177 -29.67 11.52 8.54
CA LEU A 177 -28.40 11.71 7.85
C LEU A 177 -28.51 12.74 6.73
N GLU A 178 -29.54 12.67 5.90
CA GLU A 178 -29.83 13.67 4.86
C GLU A 178 -29.99 15.07 5.46
N GLY A 179 -30.76 15.18 6.56
CA GLY A 179 -30.90 16.42 7.29
C GLY A 179 -29.57 16.96 7.83
N PHE A 180 -28.73 16.08 8.37
CA PHE A 180 -27.42 16.45 8.93
C PHE A 180 -26.41 16.84 7.83
N LEU A 181 -26.45 16.19 6.67
CA LEU A 181 -25.59 16.51 5.52
C LEU A 181 -25.86 17.90 4.95
N ASN A 182 -27.09 18.41 5.09
CA ASN A 182 -27.47 19.77 4.70
C ASN A 182 -26.92 20.85 5.66
N ILE A 183 -26.36 20.47 6.82
CA ILE A 183 -25.77 21.40 7.79
C ILE A 183 -24.31 21.68 7.41
N SER A 184 -23.98 22.97 7.37
CA SER A 184 -22.59 23.43 7.16
C SER A 184 -21.71 23.05 8.35
N GLY A 185 -20.52 22.53 8.08
CA GLY A 185 -19.55 22.13 9.10
C GLY A 185 -18.73 20.91 8.68
N GLN A 186 -17.68 20.60 9.43
CA GLN A 186 -16.86 19.39 9.21
C GLN A 186 -17.34 18.21 10.06
N GLU A 187 -17.97 18.51 11.22
CA GLU A 187 -18.54 17.49 12.09
C GLU A 187 -19.57 16.63 11.37
N MET A 188 -19.57 15.35 11.71
CA MET A 188 -20.40 14.35 11.08
C MET A 188 -20.93 13.35 12.11
N ILE A 189 -22.19 12.96 11.97
CA ILE A 189 -22.76 11.85 12.72
C ILE A 189 -22.20 10.53 12.19
N PRO A 190 -22.14 9.46 13.00
CA PRO A 190 -21.71 8.17 12.48
C PRO A 190 -22.66 7.65 11.41
N VAL A 191 -22.24 6.65 10.65
CA VAL A 191 -22.99 6.08 9.53
C VAL A 191 -22.96 4.55 9.62
N PRO A 192 -24.04 3.85 9.23
CA PRO A 192 -24.07 2.40 9.32
C PRO A 192 -23.14 1.76 8.28
N ASP A 193 -22.32 0.81 8.71
CA ASP A 193 -21.66 -0.16 7.84
C ASP A 193 -22.64 -1.27 7.39
N GLY A 194 -22.20 -2.19 6.52
CA GLY A 194 -23.04 -3.30 6.07
C GLY A 194 -23.51 -4.26 7.17
N ASN A 195 -22.86 -4.26 8.34
CA ASN A 195 -23.26 -4.97 9.55
C ASN A 195 -24.21 -4.15 10.44
N CYS A 196 -24.72 -3.02 9.93
CA CYS A 196 -25.56 -2.07 10.65
C CYS A 196 -24.88 -1.45 11.89
N ARG A 197 -23.55 -1.49 12.01
CA ARG A 197 -22.82 -0.82 13.08
C ARG A 197 -22.59 0.63 12.71
N LEU A 198 -22.84 1.53 13.64
CA LEU A 198 -22.56 2.96 13.43
C LEU A 198 -21.05 3.21 13.55
N ARG A 199 -20.45 3.68 12.45
CA ARG A 199 -19.01 3.94 12.28
C ARG A 199 -18.75 5.41 11.99
N GLU A 200 -17.55 5.89 12.28
CA GLU A 200 -17.13 7.20 11.81
C GLU A 200 -16.98 7.19 10.27
N VAL A 201 -17.37 8.26 9.59
CA VAL A 201 -17.36 8.32 8.12
C VAL A 201 -15.96 8.11 7.53
N ASN A 202 -14.93 8.63 8.20
CA ASN A 202 -13.52 8.47 7.87
C ASN A 202 -12.95 7.08 8.18
N SER A 203 -13.76 6.13 8.65
CA SER A 203 -13.34 4.73 8.81
C SER A 203 -13.87 3.84 7.68
N LEU A 204 -14.69 4.40 6.79
CA LEU A 204 -15.32 3.69 5.68
C LEU A 204 -14.76 4.12 4.33
N TYR A 205 -14.90 3.21 3.37
CA TYR A 205 -14.46 3.35 1.99
C TYR A 205 -15.65 3.55 1.06
N ASP A 206 -15.41 4.31 0.00
CA ASP A 206 -16.41 4.57 -1.03
C ASP A 206 -16.51 3.38 -1.99
N HIS A 207 -17.70 2.75 -2.02
CA HIS A 207 -17.98 1.59 -2.87
C HIS A 207 -18.00 1.93 -4.37
N SER A 208 -18.10 3.20 -4.76
CA SER A 208 -18.01 3.59 -6.17
C SER A 208 -16.57 3.63 -6.70
N VAL A 209 -15.56 3.56 -5.82
CA VAL A 209 -14.15 3.43 -6.23
C VAL A 209 -13.88 1.98 -6.58
N GLY A 210 -13.68 1.70 -7.87
CA GLY A 210 -13.55 0.33 -8.39
C GLY A 210 -12.48 -0.51 -7.68
N LEU A 211 -11.33 0.08 -7.33
CA LEU A 211 -10.29 -0.62 -6.56
C LEU A 211 -10.81 -1.09 -5.20
N PHE A 212 -11.44 -0.21 -4.42
CA PHE A 212 -11.94 -0.54 -3.09
C PHE A 212 -13.03 -1.61 -3.18
N ALA A 213 -14.04 -1.38 -4.01
CA ALA A 213 -15.17 -2.30 -4.15
C ALA A 213 -14.75 -3.72 -4.48
N VAL A 214 -13.76 -3.88 -5.35
CA VAL A 214 -13.26 -5.19 -5.76
C VAL A 214 -12.30 -5.78 -4.72
N ALA A 215 -11.29 -5.02 -4.28
CA ALA A 215 -10.25 -5.55 -3.40
C ALA A 215 -10.75 -5.85 -1.99
N LEU A 216 -11.70 -5.05 -1.48
CA LEU A 216 -12.24 -5.17 -0.12
C LEU A 216 -13.56 -5.95 -0.07
N GLN A 217 -13.87 -6.74 -1.11
CA GLN A 217 -15.12 -7.50 -1.19
C GLN A 217 -15.35 -8.41 0.02
N SER A 218 -14.31 -9.08 0.52
CA SER A 218 -14.40 -9.93 1.73
C SER A 218 -14.62 -9.14 3.02
N LEU A 219 -14.51 -7.82 2.96
CA LEU A 219 -14.75 -6.87 4.05
C LEU A 219 -15.98 -5.99 3.78
N GLU A 220 -16.81 -6.33 2.78
CA GLU A 220 -17.93 -5.49 2.32
C GLU A 220 -18.81 -5.00 3.48
N GLU A 221 -19.12 -5.90 4.40
CA GLU A 221 -20.02 -5.62 5.51
C GLU A 221 -19.43 -4.71 6.60
N SER A 222 -18.11 -4.50 6.63
CA SER A 222 -17.44 -3.80 7.74
C SER A 222 -16.72 -2.52 7.33
N HIS A 223 -16.35 -2.40 6.05
CA HIS A 223 -15.54 -1.30 5.54
C HIS A 223 -16.29 -0.39 4.57
N PHE A 224 -17.52 -0.73 4.19
CA PHE A 224 -18.36 0.11 3.34
C PHE A 224 -19.63 0.54 4.05
N LEU A 225 -20.19 1.64 3.56
CA LEU A 225 -21.54 2.08 3.89
C LEU A 225 -22.56 0.99 3.59
N HIS A 226 -23.52 0.86 4.51
CA HIS A 226 -24.70 0.03 4.33
C HIS A 226 -25.37 0.34 2.97
N PRO A 227 -25.87 -0.68 2.22
CA PRO A 227 -26.48 -0.50 0.90
C PRO A 227 -27.52 0.63 0.82
N ASP A 228 -28.41 0.74 1.81
CA ASP A 228 -29.48 1.77 1.87
C ASP A 228 -28.96 3.22 1.98
N PHE A 229 -27.67 3.42 2.23
CA PHE A 229 -27.04 4.74 2.39
C PHE A 229 -26.04 5.04 1.27
N ARG A 230 -25.84 4.12 0.32
CA ARG A 230 -24.83 4.29 -0.74
C ARG A 230 -25.14 5.46 -1.68
N HIS A 231 -26.41 5.86 -1.83
CA HIS A 231 -26.80 7.04 -2.62
C HIS A 231 -26.24 8.35 -2.06
N MET A 232 -25.86 8.41 -0.78
CA MET A 232 -25.29 9.59 -0.13
C MET A 232 -23.75 9.64 -0.18
N GLN A 233 -23.08 8.65 -0.78
CA GLN A 233 -21.62 8.54 -0.81
C GLN A 233 -20.94 9.82 -1.30
N LEU A 234 -21.44 10.42 -2.39
CA LEU A 234 -20.86 11.63 -2.97
C LEU A 234 -20.81 12.79 -1.97
N GLN A 235 -21.87 12.97 -1.17
CA GLN A 235 -21.94 14.00 -0.13
C GLN A 235 -20.99 13.66 1.03
N LEU A 236 -20.93 12.38 1.41
CA LEU A 236 -20.07 11.88 2.49
C LEU A 236 -18.57 11.98 2.19
N ARG A 237 -18.16 12.03 0.92
CA ARG A 237 -16.75 12.32 0.53
C ARG A 237 -16.26 13.63 1.14
N SER A 238 -17.09 14.67 1.10
CA SER A 238 -16.76 15.98 1.69
C SER A 238 -16.66 15.96 3.21
N LYS A 239 -17.10 14.86 3.84
CA LYS A 239 -17.12 14.62 5.29
C LYS A 239 -16.12 13.54 5.71
N GLY A 240 -15.20 13.15 4.82
CA GLY A 240 -14.09 12.25 5.14
C GLY A 240 -14.24 10.81 4.64
N LEU A 241 -15.30 10.44 3.92
CA LEU A 241 -15.41 9.10 3.34
C LEU A 241 -14.24 8.86 2.38
N HIS A 242 -13.51 7.75 2.55
CA HIS A 242 -12.33 7.47 1.73
C HIS A 242 -12.72 7.19 0.27
N SER A 243 -12.54 8.19 -0.59
CA SER A 243 -12.80 8.09 -2.03
C SER A 243 -11.56 8.24 -2.91
N GLN A 244 -10.43 8.66 -2.34
CA GLN A 244 -9.14 8.71 -3.03
C GLN A 244 -8.28 7.57 -2.54
N VAL A 245 -7.56 6.94 -3.47
CA VAL A 245 -6.59 5.89 -3.15
C VAL A 245 -5.27 6.56 -2.80
N ASP A 246 -4.89 6.46 -1.54
CA ASP A 246 -3.59 6.83 -1.01
C ASP A 246 -2.76 5.56 -0.69
N ARG A 247 -1.59 5.75 -0.09
CA ARG A 247 -0.71 4.65 0.30
C ARG A 247 -1.38 3.68 1.28
N GLU A 248 -2.05 4.20 2.30
CA GLU A 248 -2.60 3.40 3.40
C GLU A 248 -3.79 2.57 2.92
N SER A 249 -4.70 3.19 2.18
CA SER A 249 -5.84 2.52 1.57
C SER A 249 -5.43 1.50 0.50
N PHE A 250 -4.38 1.78 -0.30
CA PHE A 250 -3.84 0.79 -1.22
C PHE A 250 -3.22 -0.40 -0.48
N LEU A 251 -2.48 -0.16 0.60
CA LEU A 251 -1.92 -1.23 1.43
C LEU A 251 -3.00 -2.09 2.07
N LEU A 252 -4.11 -1.49 2.51
CA LEU A 252 -5.29 -2.23 2.99
C LEU A 252 -5.86 -3.15 1.90
N CYS A 253 -5.98 -2.66 0.65
CA CYS A 253 -6.44 -3.47 -0.48
C CYS A 253 -5.53 -4.68 -0.73
N VAL A 254 -4.21 -4.45 -0.77
CA VAL A 254 -3.21 -5.51 -0.95
C VAL A 254 -3.26 -6.53 0.18
N ASN A 255 -3.34 -6.07 1.43
CA ASN A 255 -3.41 -6.96 2.59
C ASN A 255 -4.69 -7.78 2.55
N THR A 256 -5.82 -7.20 2.15
CA THR A 256 -7.09 -7.92 2.08
C THR A 256 -7.03 -9.07 1.07
N VAL A 257 -6.51 -8.82 -0.14
CA VAL A 257 -6.30 -9.86 -1.16
C VAL A 257 -5.30 -10.93 -0.69
N ASN A 258 -4.21 -10.52 -0.05
CA ASN A 258 -3.23 -11.45 0.52
C ASN A 258 -3.83 -12.32 1.63
N ASP A 259 -4.61 -11.73 2.53
CA ASP A 259 -5.17 -12.40 3.70
C ASP A 259 -6.33 -13.32 3.29
N ASP A 260 -7.06 -12.98 2.22
CA ASP A 260 -8.01 -13.89 1.58
C ASP A 260 -7.34 -15.20 1.13
N LEU A 261 -6.14 -15.11 0.57
CA LEU A 261 -5.36 -16.29 0.14
C LEU A 261 -4.72 -17.03 1.31
N VAL A 262 -4.10 -16.30 2.25
CA VAL A 262 -3.22 -16.88 3.27
C VAL A 262 -3.94 -17.18 4.58
N ALA A 263 -4.75 -16.24 5.07
CA ALA A 263 -5.41 -16.35 6.36
C ALA A 263 -6.80 -17.00 6.27
N ARG A 264 -7.59 -16.62 5.26
CA ARG A 264 -8.94 -17.18 5.03
C ARG A 264 -8.93 -18.45 4.17
N GLY A 265 -7.87 -18.66 3.37
CA GLY A 265 -7.70 -19.85 2.54
C GLY A 265 -8.71 -19.93 1.39
N LEU A 266 -9.14 -18.80 0.84
CA LEU A 266 -10.03 -18.76 -0.31
C LEU A 266 -9.34 -19.35 -1.56
N PRO A 267 -10.07 -20.03 -2.46
CA PRO A 267 -9.52 -20.55 -3.70
C PRO A 267 -8.94 -19.44 -4.60
N GLU A 268 -7.79 -19.69 -5.24
CA GLU A 268 -7.13 -18.68 -6.08
C GLU A 268 -8.02 -18.19 -7.23
N ALA A 269 -8.84 -19.08 -7.82
CA ALA A 269 -9.80 -18.74 -8.86
C ALA A 269 -10.83 -17.68 -8.41
N GLU A 270 -11.18 -17.63 -7.13
CA GLU A 270 -12.11 -16.64 -6.57
C GLU A 270 -11.40 -15.31 -6.24
N VAL A 271 -10.12 -15.37 -5.89
CA VAL A 271 -9.32 -14.18 -5.57
C VAL A 271 -8.72 -13.53 -6.83
N MET A 272 -8.58 -14.27 -7.93
CA MET A 272 -7.94 -13.83 -9.16
C MET A 272 -8.47 -12.50 -9.71
N PRO A 273 -9.80 -12.29 -9.86
CA PRO A 273 -10.31 -11.01 -10.38
C PRO A 273 -9.94 -9.82 -9.49
N ARG A 274 -9.78 -10.05 -8.19
CA ARG A 274 -9.39 -9.02 -7.22
C ARG A 274 -7.90 -8.71 -7.31
N ALA A 275 -7.07 -9.75 -7.44
CA ALA A 275 -5.64 -9.61 -7.67
C ALA A 275 -5.36 -8.83 -8.97
N GLU A 276 -6.08 -9.11 -10.06
CA GLU A 276 -5.97 -8.38 -11.32
C GLU A 276 -6.22 -6.87 -11.14
N VAL A 277 -7.32 -6.49 -10.47
CA VAL A 277 -7.64 -5.06 -10.25
C VAL A 277 -6.59 -4.37 -9.37
N VAL A 278 -6.13 -5.04 -8.31
CA VAL A 278 -5.08 -4.50 -7.43
C VAL A 278 -3.75 -4.36 -8.16
N PHE A 279 -3.35 -5.37 -8.95
CA PHE A 279 -2.13 -5.31 -9.74
C PHE A 279 -2.20 -4.26 -10.84
N ASN A 280 -3.34 -4.09 -11.50
CA ASN A 280 -3.52 -3.04 -12.50
C ASN A 280 -3.33 -1.64 -11.89
N PHE A 281 -3.83 -1.41 -10.68
CA PHE A 281 -3.58 -0.16 -9.96
C PHE A 281 -2.10 -0.03 -9.54
N TYR A 282 -1.49 -1.10 -9.02
CA TYR A 282 -0.06 -1.17 -8.68
C TYR A 282 0.83 -0.80 -9.87
N ASN A 283 0.45 -1.26 -11.06
CA ASN A 283 1.22 -1.10 -12.29
C ASN A 283 1.05 0.29 -12.94
N SER A 284 -0.15 0.86 -12.89
CA SER A 284 -0.50 2.08 -13.66
C SER A 284 -0.52 3.36 -12.82
N SER A 285 -0.97 3.28 -11.56
CA SER A 285 -1.37 4.45 -10.78
C SER A 285 -0.51 4.64 -9.53
N LEU A 286 -0.19 3.55 -8.83
CA LEU A 286 0.63 3.58 -7.62
C LEU A 286 2.00 4.25 -7.79
N PRO A 287 2.72 4.14 -8.93
CA PRO A 287 4.00 4.81 -9.09
C PRO A 287 3.90 6.33 -8.94
N ASN A 288 2.77 6.94 -9.32
CA ASN A 288 2.53 8.38 -9.15
C ASN A 288 2.28 8.78 -7.69
N ILE A 289 1.81 7.84 -6.86
CA ILE A 289 1.50 8.06 -5.43
C ILE A 289 2.76 7.88 -4.59
N LEU A 290 3.52 6.79 -4.82
CA LEU A 290 4.70 6.46 -4.01
C LEU A 290 5.98 7.14 -4.49
N MET A 291 6.04 7.49 -5.78
CA MET A 291 7.25 8.03 -6.41
C MET A 291 8.47 7.12 -6.10
N GLY A 292 9.56 7.71 -5.60
CA GLY A 292 10.79 7.00 -5.26
C GLY A 292 10.87 6.44 -3.83
N ASP A 293 9.77 6.32 -3.08
CA ASP A 293 9.81 5.77 -1.72
C ASP A 293 10.07 4.26 -1.71
N THR A 294 11.35 3.88 -1.61
CA THR A 294 11.80 2.48 -1.55
C THR A 294 11.21 1.70 -0.39
N LEU A 295 10.95 2.33 0.78
CA LEU A 295 10.41 1.61 1.92
C LEU A 295 8.97 1.17 1.67
N SER A 296 8.17 2.03 1.03
CA SER A 296 6.81 1.66 0.59
C SER A 296 6.81 0.45 -0.33
N TRP A 297 7.70 0.42 -1.33
CA TRP A 297 7.80 -0.71 -2.25
C TRP A 297 8.17 -2.00 -1.53
N THR A 298 9.09 -1.95 -0.57
CA THR A 298 9.49 -3.15 0.20
C THR A 298 8.37 -3.74 1.04
N GLN A 299 7.43 -2.94 1.55
CA GLN A 299 6.27 -3.43 2.31
C GLN A 299 5.33 -4.30 1.46
N LEU A 300 5.33 -4.11 0.15
CA LEU A 300 4.49 -4.84 -0.80
C LEU A 300 5.14 -6.12 -1.32
N ASN A 301 6.48 -6.21 -1.25
CA ASN A 301 7.24 -7.30 -1.88
C ASN A 301 6.88 -8.70 -1.36
N GLY A 302 6.42 -8.82 -0.11
CA GLY A 302 6.03 -10.09 0.50
C GLY A 302 4.54 -10.43 0.41
N ARG A 303 3.72 -9.61 -0.25
CA ARG A 303 2.26 -9.77 -0.29
C ARG A 303 1.81 -10.34 -1.62
N ARG A 304 0.93 -11.34 -1.59
CA ARG A 304 0.43 -12.02 -2.80
C ARG A 304 -0.76 -11.27 -3.39
N PHE A 305 -0.57 -10.65 -4.55
CA PHE A 305 -1.63 -9.98 -5.30
C PHE A 305 -1.31 -9.83 -6.79
N VAL A 306 -0.21 -10.42 -7.28
CA VAL A 306 0.21 -10.29 -8.68
C VAL A 306 -0.15 -11.57 -9.44
N PRO A 307 -1.06 -11.52 -10.43
CA PRO A 307 -1.32 -12.65 -11.31
C PRO A 307 -0.07 -13.00 -12.14
N ARG A 308 0.31 -14.28 -12.15
CA ARG A 308 1.39 -14.77 -13.00
C ARG A 308 0.89 -15.44 -14.27
N LYS A 309 1.74 -15.50 -15.29
CA LYS A 309 1.54 -16.41 -16.43
C LYS A 309 1.60 -17.86 -15.96
N GLU A 310 0.77 -18.68 -16.59
CA GLU A 310 0.82 -20.13 -16.44
C GLU A 310 2.18 -20.68 -16.89
N ILE A 311 2.60 -20.28 -18.11
CA ILE A 311 3.87 -20.68 -18.72
C ILE A 311 5.04 -19.84 -18.17
N ARG A 312 6.09 -20.53 -17.70
CA ARG A 312 7.28 -19.90 -17.08
C ARG A 312 8.32 -19.39 -18.05
N SER A 313 8.54 -20.13 -19.13
CA SER A 313 9.45 -19.72 -20.20
C SER A 313 8.83 -20.07 -21.55
N PRO A 314 8.13 -19.11 -22.19
CA PRO A 314 7.58 -19.30 -23.53
C PRO A 314 8.66 -19.57 -24.58
N SER A 315 9.90 -19.18 -24.32
CA SER A 315 11.03 -19.39 -25.25
C SER A 315 11.59 -20.82 -25.22
N ALA A 316 11.35 -21.59 -24.15
CA ALA A 316 11.86 -22.95 -24.00
C ALA A 316 11.22 -23.93 -25.00
N SER A 317 12.03 -24.78 -25.62
CA SER A 317 11.54 -25.82 -26.55
C SER A 317 11.22 -27.15 -25.86
N TYR A 318 11.20 -27.17 -24.53
CA TYR A 318 10.98 -28.34 -23.67
C TYR A 318 10.00 -27.99 -22.55
N LEU A 319 9.41 -29.00 -21.92
CA LEU A 319 8.44 -28.81 -20.84
C LEU A 319 9.12 -28.19 -19.61
N THR A 320 8.72 -26.98 -19.24
CA THR A 320 9.39 -26.17 -18.20
C THR A 320 8.92 -26.47 -16.78
N ASP A 321 7.69 -26.94 -16.62
CA ASP A 321 7.03 -27.10 -15.31
C ASP A 321 7.77 -28.05 -14.37
N ALA A 322 8.42 -29.09 -14.92
CA ALA A 322 9.18 -30.07 -14.15
C ALA A 322 10.44 -29.48 -13.48
N TYR A 323 10.95 -28.35 -13.98
CA TYR A 323 12.20 -27.74 -13.53
C TYR A 323 11.99 -26.45 -12.73
N CYS A 324 10.75 -25.97 -12.60
CA CYS A 324 10.44 -24.72 -11.92
C CYS A 324 10.16 -24.91 -10.43
N GLU A 325 10.44 -23.88 -9.65
CA GLU A 325 9.86 -23.75 -8.32
C GLU A 325 8.33 -23.64 -8.43
N ARG A 326 7.63 -24.45 -7.61
CA ARG A 326 6.16 -24.44 -7.57
C ARG A 326 5.72 -23.12 -6.93
N LEU A 327 5.20 -22.20 -7.75
CA LEU A 327 4.56 -20.98 -7.26
C LEU A 327 3.06 -21.01 -7.57
N PRO A 328 2.23 -20.44 -6.69
CA PRO A 328 0.81 -20.27 -6.92
C PRO A 328 0.52 -19.37 -8.13
N GLU A 329 -0.73 -19.32 -8.60
CA GLU A 329 -1.17 -18.46 -9.71
C GLU A 329 -1.16 -16.97 -9.33
N ILE A 330 -1.39 -16.66 -8.06
CA ILE A 330 -1.25 -15.31 -7.51
C ILE A 330 0.00 -15.26 -6.62
N VAL A 331 1.02 -14.52 -7.07
CA VAL A 331 2.33 -14.44 -6.42
C VAL A 331 2.58 -13.05 -5.84
N ALA A 332 3.67 -12.92 -5.07
CA ALA A 332 4.12 -11.63 -4.57
C ALA A 332 5.02 -10.90 -5.60
N PRO A 333 5.12 -9.55 -5.54
CA PRO A 333 6.02 -8.80 -6.41
C PRO A 333 7.48 -9.29 -6.41
N SER A 334 7.99 -9.77 -5.27
CA SER A 334 9.36 -10.31 -5.19
C SER A 334 9.55 -11.64 -5.92
N GLN A 335 8.46 -12.33 -6.27
CA GLN A 335 8.46 -13.62 -6.97
C GLN A 335 8.24 -13.47 -8.47
N ILE A 336 8.13 -12.23 -8.96
CA ILE A 336 7.99 -11.91 -10.37
C ILE A 336 9.36 -11.71 -11.03
N LEU A 337 9.41 -11.95 -12.34
CA LEU A 337 10.53 -11.75 -13.24
C LEU A 337 10.09 -10.90 -14.43
N LEU A 338 10.87 -9.88 -14.78
CA LEU A 338 10.66 -9.15 -16.02
C LEU A 338 11.02 -10.01 -17.23
N GLN A 339 10.30 -9.82 -18.34
CA GLN A 339 10.48 -10.58 -19.58
C GLN A 339 11.94 -10.57 -20.07
N LYS A 340 12.64 -9.42 -19.96
CA LYS A 340 14.07 -9.30 -20.34
C LYS A 340 15.03 -10.18 -19.54
N TYR A 341 14.62 -10.68 -18.37
CA TYR A 341 15.42 -11.56 -17.51
C TYR A 341 14.91 -13.02 -17.53
N GLU A 342 13.94 -13.35 -18.39
CA GLU A 342 13.39 -14.70 -18.49
C GLU A 342 14.50 -15.75 -18.59
N GLN A 343 15.41 -15.58 -19.56
CA GLN A 343 16.44 -16.56 -19.90
C GLN A 343 17.44 -16.88 -18.77
N ILE A 344 17.50 -16.05 -17.72
CA ILE A 344 18.50 -16.17 -16.65
C ILE A 344 17.90 -16.56 -15.30
N ALA A 345 16.57 -16.62 -15.16
CA ALA A 345 15.93 -16.89 -13.86
C ALA A 345 14.51 -17.49 -13.93
N TRP A 346 14.02 -17.94 -15.09
CA TRP A 346 12.65 -18.47 -15.23
C TRP A 346 12.34 -19.69 -14.34
N THR A 347 13.36 -20.43 -13.88
CA THR A 347 13.14 -21.56 -12.95
C THR A 347 12.87 -21.12 -11.51
N GLN A 348 13.20 -19.88 -11.15
CA GLN A 348 13.11 -19.37 -9.77
C GLN A 348 11.89 -18.47 -9.55
N ARG A 349 11.46 -17.74 -10.59
CA ARG A 349 10.43 -16.71 -10.50
C ARG A 349 9.37 -16.88 -11.58
N ALA A 350 8.23 -16.22 -11.44
CA ALA A 350 7.16 -16.25 -12.42
C ALA A 350 7.19 -15.01 -13.32
N LEU A 351 6.71 -15.14 -14.56
CA LEU A 351 6.46 -13.98 -15.41
C LEU A 351 5.12 -13.33 -15.04
N CYS A 352 5.04 -12.00 -15.10
CA CYS A 352 3.74 -11.31 -15.01
C CYS A 352 2.84 -11.67 -16.19
N GLN A 353 1.53 -11.79 -15.95
CA GLN A 353 0.52 -11.96 -16.99
C GLN A 353 0.58 -10.85 -18.04
N GLU A 354 0.67 -9.60 -17.58
CA GLU A 354 0.86 -8.41 -18.40
C GLU A 354 2.22 -7.78 -18.12
N GLU A 355 2.85 -7.20 -19.14
CA GLU A 355 4.16 -6.56 -18.96
C GLU A 355 4.01 -5.30 -18.09
N PRO A 356 4.85 -5.13 -17.06
CA PRO A 356 4.75 -3.97 -16.18
C PRO A 356 5.11 -2.67 -16.92
N THR A 357 4.50 -1.56 -16.53
CA THR A 357 4.73 -0.27 -17.18
C THR A 357 6.17 0.21 -16.97
N GLY A 358 6.67 1.02 -17.91
CA GLY A 358 7.96 1.68 -17.79
C GLY A 358 8.07 2.53 -16.52
N ASN A 359 6.98 3.15 -16.08
CA ASN A 359 6.96 3.98 -14.87
C ASN A 359 7.17 3.13 -13.60
N LEU A 360 6.50 1.97 -13.49
CA LEU A 360 6.70 1.08 -12.35
C LEU A 360 8.15 0.59 -12.30
N THR A 361 8.72 0.16 -13.43
CA THR A 361 10.09 -0.36 -13.47
C THR A 361 11.16 0.72 -13.27
N ALA A 362 10.87 1.97 -13.64
CA ALA A 362 11.76 3.11 -13.38
C ALA A 362 11.77 3.52 -11.90
N LEU A 363 10.62 3.49 -11.22
CA LEU A 363 10.48 3.92 -9.83
C LEU A 363 10.74 2.80 -8.81
N ASN A 364 10.37 1.55 -9.15
CA ASN A 364 10.74 0.35 -8.40
C ASN A 364 11.78 -0.44 -9.17
N THR A 365 13.03 0.00 -9.11
CA THR A 365 14.15 -0.57 -9.88
C THR A 365 14.47 -2.02 -9.52
N SER A 366 13.98 -2.52 -8.38
CA SER A 366 14.14 -3.90 -7.94
C SER A 366 13.04 -4.84 -8.48
N PHE A 367 11.95 -4.29 -9.01
CA PHE A 367 10.79 -5.07 -9.46
C PHE A 367 11.19 -6.01 -10.61
N GLY A 368 10.95 -7.30 -10.41
CA GLY A 368 11.21 -8.32 -11.41
C GLY A 368 12.68 -8.50 -11.80
N VAL A 369 13.62 -7.95 -11.04
CA VAL A 369 15.07 -8.16 -11.22
C VAL A 369 15.51 -9.35 -10.35
N PRO A 370 16.15 -10.38 -10.93
CA PRO A 370 16.66 -11.50 -10.14
C PRO A 370 17.91 -11.11 -9.37
N THR A 371 18.10 -11.72 -8.20
CA THR A 371 19.32 -11.62 -7.40
C THR A 371 20.40 -12.55 -7.95
N ALA A 372 21.68 -12.26 -7.66
CA ALA A 372 22.78 -13.13 -8.08
C ALA A 372 22.64 -14.56 -7.53
N ALA A 373 22.12 -14.71 -6.31
CA ALA A 373 21.82 -16.01 -5.71
C ALA A 373 20.81 -16.82 -6.54
N GLU A 374 19.73 -16.18 -7.03
CA GLU A 374 18.72 -16.83 -7.86
C GLU A 374 19.27 -17.20 -9.23
N VAL A 375 20.09 -16.35 -9.85
CA VAL A 375 20.71 -16.66 -11.15
C VAL A 375 21.68 -17.85 -11.04
N VAL A 376 22.43 -17.96 -9.94
CA VAL A 376 23.28 -19.14 -9.68
C VAL A 376 22.44 -20.40 -9.46
N LYS A 377 21.33 -20.33 -8.69
CA LYS A 377 20.40 -21.47 -8.55
C LYS A 377 19.77 -21.87 -9.88
N HIS A 378 19.43 -20.89 -10.71
CA HIS A 378 18.94 -21.11 -12.07
C HIS A 378 19.96 -21.89 -12.90
N LEU A 379 21.22 -21.45 -12.90
CA LEU A 379 22.31 -22.15 -13.58
C LEU A 379 22.48 -23.60 -13.09
N VAL A 380 22.39 -23.84 -11.77
CA VAL A 380 22.43 -25.21 -11.22
C VAL A 380 21.32 -26.07 -11.83
N ILE A 381 20.10 -25.56 -11.98
CA ILE A 381 19.00 -26.32 -12.58
C ILE A 381 19.25 -26.57 -14.08
N LEU A 382 19.67 -25.54 -14.83
CA LEU A 382 20.01 -25.68 -16.25
C LEU A 382 21.05 -26.79 -16.48
N THR A 383 22.10 -26.82 -15.65
CA THR A 383 23.23 -27.73 -15.81
C THR A 383 22.98 -29.13 -15.26
N GLN A 384 22.31 -29.27 -14.11
CA GLN A 384 22.19 -30.55 -13.42
C GLN A 384 20.90 -31.31 -13.76
N LYS A 385 19.86 -30.63 -14.22
CA LYS A 385 18.56 -31.25 -14.51
C LYS A 385 18.21 -31.19 -15.99
N ILE A 386 18.30 -30.02 -16.60
CA ILE A 386 17.83 -29.83 -17.98
C ILE A 386 18.87 -30.33 -18.99
N ALA A 387 20.14 -29.99 -18.80
CA ALA A 387 21.21 -30.37 -19.72
C ALA A 387 21.38 -31.89 -19.93
N PRO A 388 21.27 -32.76 -18.91
CA PRO A 388 21.34 -34.21 -19.11
C PRO A 388 20.16 -34.76 -19.94
N GLU A 389 18.97 -34.15 -19.82
CA GLU A 389 17.76 -34.60 -20.51
C GLU A 389 17.64 -34.02 -21.92
N HIS A 390 18.21 -32.84 -22.15
CA HIS A 390 18.14 -32.10 -23.42
C HIS A 390 19.54 -31.68 -23.91
N PRO A 391 20.48 -32.62 -24.12
CA PRO A 391 21.82 -32.30 -24.58
C PRO A 391 21.78 -31.61 -25.94
N GLN A 392 22.69 -30.67 -26.17
CA GLN A 392 22.84 -29.91 -27.43
C GLN A 392 21.59 -29.11 -27.86
N ASN A 393 20.62 -28.93 -26.96
CA ASN A 393 19.45 -28.11 -27.24
C ASN A 393 19.84 -26.64 -27.46
N ARG A 394 19.49 -26.08 -28.62
CA ARG A 394 19.88 -24.72 -29.00
C ARG A 394 19.35 -23.64 -28.05
N THR A 395 18.12 -23.78 -27.60
CA THR A 395 17.51 -22.84 -26.65
C THR A 395 18.20 -22.90 -25.30
N LEU A 396 18.52 -24.11 -24.81
CA LEU A 396 19.28 -24.28 -23.57
C LEU A 396 20.68 -23.65 -23.66
N ILE A 397 21.39 -23.83 -24.78
CA ILE A 397 22.70 -23.17 -25.00
C ILE A 397 22.56 -21.65 -24.93
N GLN A 398 21.50 -21.08 -25.52
CA GLN A 398 21.23 -19.64 -25.45
C GLN A 398 20.97 -19.18 -24.00
N GLN A 399 20.17 -19.93 -23.24
CA GLN A 399 19.91 -19.64 -21.82
C GLN A 399 21.19 -19.73 -20.97
N ILE A 400 22.05 -20.73 -21.21
CA ILE A 400 23.35 -20.86 -20.54
C ILE A 400 24.25 -19.65 -20.86
N ARG A 401 24.35 -19.26 -22.14
CA ARG A 401 25.13 -18.07 -22.55
C ARG A 401 24.63 -16.81 -21.88
N ALA A 402 23.32 -16.55 -21.93
CA ALA A 402 22.71 -15.39 -21.29
C ALA A 402 22.97 -15.37 -19.77
N THR A 403 22.90 -16.54 -19.13
CA THR A 403 23.18 -16.69 -17.70
C THR A 403 24.65 -16.40 -17.38
N TYR A 404 25.60 -16.94 -18.16
CA TYR A 404 27.02 -16.65 -17.99
C TYR A 404 27.35 -15.18 -18.24
N GLU A 405 26.80 -14.58 -19.29
CA GLU A 405 27.00 -13.16 -19.59
C GLU A 405 26.52 -12.27 -18.44
N TRP A 406 25.31 -12.52 -17.93
CA TRP A 406 24.78 -11.78 -16.78
C TRP A 406 25.65 -11.96 -15.53
N LEU A 407 26.05 -13.20 -15.21
CA LEU A 407 26.90 -13.49 -14.06
C LEU A 407 28.30 -12.86 -14.21
N ASN A 408 28.85 -12.80 -15.42
CA ASN A 408 30.14 -12.16 -15.71
C ASN A 408 30.09 -10.65 -15.47
N ASN A 409 28.99 -10.02 -15.87
CA ASN A 409 28.73 -8.60 -15.61
C ASN A 409 28.46 -8.31 -14.12
N ASN A 410 27.99 -9.30 -13.37
CA ASN A 410 27.65 -9.20 -11.94
C ASN A 410 28.56 -10.06 -11.03
N LYS A 411 29.80 -10.31 -11.46
CA LYS A 411 30.69 -11.31 -10.84
C LYS A 411 30.96 -11.11 -9.36
N GLU A 412 31.06 -9.86 -8.89
CA GLU A 412 31.32 -9.57 -7.48
C GLU A 412 30.15 -10.00 -6.58
N ALA A 413 28.91 -9.76 -7.01
CA ALA A 413 27.72 -10.19 -6.29
C ALA A 413 27.52 -11.72 -6.38
N ALA A 414 27.90 -12.33 -7.50
CA ALA A 414 27.79 -13.77 -7.70
C ALA A 414 28.88 -14.59 -7.00
N ARG A 415 30.04 -13.99 -6.73
CA ARG A 415 31.25 -14.67 -6.23
C ARG A 415 30.99 -15.59 -5.04
N VAL A 416 30.32 -15.07 -4.00
CA VAL A 416 30.07 -15.85 -2.77
C VAL A 416 29.20 -17.07 -3.08
N HIS A 417 28.17 -16.91 -3.92
CA HIS A 417 27.27 -17.99 -4.28
C HIS A 417 27.94 -19.04 -5.17
N LEU A 418 28.82 -18.62 -6.09
CA LEU A 418 29.57 -19.52 -6.96
C LEU A 418 30.61 -20.34 -6.17
N LEU A 419 31.38 -19.70 -5.28
CA LEU A 419 32.37 -20.40 -4.44
C LEU A 419 31.73 -21.42 -3.48
N CYS A 420 30.52 -21.15 -3.01
CA CYS A 420 29.77 -22.07 -2.16
C CYS A 420 29.07 -23.21 -2.93
N THR A 421 29.22 -23.29 -4.25
CA THR A 421 28.56 -24.32 -5.08
C THR A 421 29.59 -25.28 -5.66
N PRO A 422 29.90 -26.42 -4.99
CA PRO A 422 30.94 -27.37 -5.42
C PRO A 422 30.46 -28.30 -6.54
N ILE A 423 29.74 -27.77 -7.52
CA ILE A 423 29.09 -28.52 -8.61
C ILE A 423 29.73 -28.13 -9.94
N ALA A 424 29.73 -29.05 -10.90
CA ALA A 424 30.20 -28.80 -12.25
C ALA A 424 29.18 -27.92 -13.02
N LEU A 425 29.41 -26.61 -13.01
CA LEU A 425 28.50 -25.61 -13.61
C LEU A 425 28.99 -25.05 -14.95
N PHE A 426 30.24 -25.30 -15.33
CA PHE A 426 30.88 -24.66 -16.49
C PHE A 426 31.01 -25.64 -17.65
N LEU A 427 30.36 -25.33 -18.78
CA LEU A 427 30.40 -26.14 -19.99
C LEU A 427 31.73 -25.91 -20.74
N ASN A 428 32.70 -26.81 -20.54
CA ASN A 428 34.07 -26.66 -21.03
C ASN A 428 34.29 -27.37 -22.38
N VAL A 429 33.72 -26.81 -23.45
CA VAL A 429 33.79 -27.31 -24.83
C VAL A 429 34.17 -26.19 -25.80
N ASP A 430 34.60 -26.51 -27.02
CA ASP A 430 34.91 -25.48 -28.01
C ASP A 430 33.64 -25.04 -28.76
N ASP A 431 32.85 -25.99 -29.26
CA ASP A 431 31.52 -25.76 -29.84
C ASP A 431 30.42 -26.62 -29.18
N PRO A 432 29.52 -26.01 -28.37
CA PRO A 432 28.46 -26.75 -27.67
C PRO A 432 27.36 -27.29 -28.59
N THR A 433 27.34 -26.93 -29.88
CA THR A 433 26.27 -27.36 -30.80
C THR A 433 26.50 -28.75 -31.39
N TRP A 434 27.74 -29.23 -31.43
CA TRP A 434 28.08 -30.54 -32.01
C TRP A 434 28.91 -31.41 -31.06
N GLU A 435 29.69 -30.81 -30.15
CA GLU A 435 30.52 -31.56 -29.21
C GLU A 435 29.69 -32.18 -28.07
N THR A 436 30.21 -33.27 -27.52
CA THR A 436 29.67 -33.86 -26.29
C THR A 436 29.93 -32.89 -25.13
N TRP A 437 28.88 -32.59 -24.36
CA TRP A 437 28.97 -31.62 -23.28
C TRP A 437 29.82 -32.12 -22.11
N GLU A 438 30.91 -31.41 -21.84
CA GLU A 438 31.77 -31.65 -20.69
C GLU A 438 31.58 -30.56 -19.63
N TRP A 439 30.97 -30.93 -18.50
CA TRP A 439 30.77 -30.01 -17.38
C TRP A 439 31.94 -30.09 -16.39
N ARG A 440 32.44 -28.94 -15.96
CA ARG A 440 33.55 -28.82 -15.00
C ARG A 440 33.20 -27.85 -13.87
N THR A 441 33.84 -28.04 -12.71
CA THR A 441 33.83 -27.03 -11.64
C THR A 441 34.80 -25.90 -12.00
N ALA A 442 34.62 -24.70 -11.45
CA ALA A 442 35.54 -23.60 -11.70
C ALA A 442 36.98 -23.95 -11.27
N ALA A 443 37.15 -24.61 -10.12
CA ALA A 443 38.46 -25.00 -9.58
C ALA A 443 39.22 -26.00 -10.47
N GLN A 444 38.54 -26.72 -11.36
CA GLN A 444 39.15 -27.63 -12.33
C GLN A 444 39.64 -26.91 -13.59
N ILE A 445 39.26 -25.64 -13.80
CA ILE A 445 39.56 -24.90 -15.01
C ILE A 445 40.77 -23.98 -14.76
N LEU A 446 41.76 -24.05 -15.65
CA LEU A 446 42.86 -23.09 -15.70
C LEU A 446 42.86 -22.33 -17.03
N PHE A 447 43.10 -21.02 -16.94
CA PHE A 447 43.42 -20.17 -18.08
C PHE A 447 44.93 -20.17 -18.35
N ASP A 448 45.26 -19.90 -19.61
CA ASP A 448 46.62 -19.71 -20.13
C ASP A 448 47.53 -20.97 -20.12
N ILE A 449 46.95 -22.17 -19.93
CA ILE A 449 47.63 -23.46 -20.15
C ILE A 449 47.46 -23.95 -21.60
N GLU A 450 48.43 -24.68 -22.14
CA GLU A 450 48.36 -25.20 -23.51
C GLU A 450 47.54 -26.49 -23.65
N TYR A 451 47.66 -27.40 -22.67
CA TYR A 451 47.06 -28.75 -22.68
C TYR A 451 46.33 -29.06 -21.37
N ASP A 452 45.41 -30.02 -21.40
CA ASP A 452 44.76 -30.53 -20.19
C ASP A 452 45.70 -31.44 -19.38
N PHE A 453 45.48 -31.53 -18.07
CA PHE A 453 46.21 -32.40 -17.14
C PHE A 453 45.24 -33.32 -16.39
N PRO A 454 44.74 -34.40 -17.04
CA PRO A 454 43.75 -35.31 -16.46
C PRO A 454 44.18 -35.92 -15.13
N GLU A 455 45.48 -36.15 -14.91
CA GLU A 455 46.03 -36.73 -13.68
C GLU A 455 45.78 -35.85 -12.46
N THR A 456 45.67 -34.54 -12.67
CA THR A 456 45.38 -33.55 -11.63
C THR A 456 43.95 -33.02 -11.71
N ASN A 457 43.11 -33.63 -12.55
CA ASN A 457 41.74 -33.20 -12.80
C ASN A 457 41.65 -31.71 -13.18
N THR A 458 42.64 -31.24 -13.94
CA THR A 458 42.80 -29.84 -14.32
C THR A 458 42.71 -29.71 -15.83
N PHE A 459 41.86 -28.81 -16.32
CA PHE A 459 41.51 -28.68 -17.72
C PHE A 459 41.70 -27.24 -18.17
N ARG A 460 42.13 -27.08 -19.42
CA ARG A 460 42.21 -25.80 -20.09
C ARG A 460 40.81 -25.24 -20.29
N ALA A 461 40.64 -23.94 -20.11
CA ALA A 461 39.43 -23.24 -20.52
C ALA A 461 39.27 -23.33 -22.06
N ARG A 462 38.22 -24.01 -22.52
CA ARG A 462 37.87 -24.13 -23.94
C ARG A 462 37.24 -22.86 -24.49
N ARG A 463 37.14 -22.75 -25.82
CA ARG A 463 36.69 -21.55 -26.54
C ARG A 463 35.35 -21.01 -26.03
N PHE A 464 34.38 -21.88 -25.71
CA PHE A 464 33.07 -21.45 -25.21
C PHE A 464 33.13 -20.65 -23.90
N LEU A 465 34.14 -20.89 -23.06
CA LEU A 465 34.29 -20.23 -21.76
C LEU A 465 35.22 -19.02 -21.77
N GLN A 466 35.93 -18.76 -22.88
CA GLN A 466 36.93 -17.70 -22.96
C GLN A 466 36.35 -16.30 -22.70
N ASP A 467 35.15 -16.03 -23.22
CA ASP A 467 34.47 -14.73 -23.06
C ASP A 467 34.04 -14.47 -21.60
N TYR A 468 33.97 -15.52 -20.78
CA TYR A 468 33.54 -15.46 -19.39
C TYR A 468 34.70 -15.60 -18.40
N ARG A 469 35.95 -15.34 -18.84
CA ARG A 469 37.15 -15.41 -17.97
C ARG A 469 36.96 -14.69 -16.62
N PRO A 470 36.46 -13.44 -16.53
CA PRO A 470 36.26 -12.78 -15.24
C PRO A 470 35.29 -13.52 -14.30
N LEU A 471 34.20 -14.08 -14.83
CA LEU A 471 33.27 -14.92 -14.08
C LEU A 471 33.96 -16.15 -13.50
N LEU A 472 34.70 -16.90 -14.33
CA LEU A 472 35.34 -18.13 -13.90
C LEU A 472 36.40 -17.88 -12.83
N LEU A 473 37.20 -16.81 -12.97
CA LEU A 473 38.17 -16.42 -11.94
C LEU A 473 37.49 -16.04 -10.63
N ALA A 474 36.36 -15.31 -10.68
CA ALA A 474 35.56 -15.02 -9.49
C ALA A 474 34.96 -16.29 -8.86
N ALA A 475 34.66 -17.32 -9.67
CA ALA A 475 34.18 -18.61 -9.22
C ALA A 475 35.28 -19.55 -8.69
N GLY A 476 36.56 -19.16 -8.76
CA GLY A 476 37.69 -19.94 -8.25
C GLY A 476 38.52 -20.68 -9.30
N ALA A 477 38.34 -20.38 -10.60
CA ALA A 477 39.27 -20.85 -11.63
C ALA A 477 40.66 -20.23 -11.45
N GLY A 478 41.70 -20.97 -11.83
CA GLY A 478 43.07 -20.50 -11.76
C GLY A 478 43.55 -19.88 -13.07
N VAL A 479 44.68 -19.18 -12.98
CA VAL A 479 45.46 -18.70 -14.14
C VAL A 479 46.86 -19.26 -13.97
N GLU A 480 47.42 -19.87 -15.01
CA GLU A 480 48.83 -20.22 -14.99
C GLU A 480 49.66 -18.94 -14.88
N HIS A 481 50.29 -18.76 -13.72
CA HIS A 481 51.26 -17.69 -13.54
C HIS A 481 52.58 -18.22 -14.09
N ASN A 482 52.86 -17.89 -15.35
CA ASN A 482 54.22 -17.97 -15.86
C ASN A 482 55.07 -17.01 -15.02
N VAL A 483 55.70 -17.54 -13.97
CA VAL A 483 56.66 -16.80 -13.17
C VAL A 483 57.85 -16.55 -14.09
N GLU A 484 57.82 -15.42 -14.80
CA GLU A 484 59.03 -14.88 -15.44
C GLU A 484 60.05 -14.64 -14.34
N TYR A 485 60.95 -15.60 -14.18
CA TYR A 485 62.06 -15.47 -13.27
C TYR A 485 62.97 -14.39 -13.84
N LYS A 486 62.81 -13.14 -13.41
CA LYS A 486 63.81 -12.11 -13.68
C LYS A 486 65.10 -12.60 -13.01
N PRO A 487 66.14 -12.98 -13.78
CA PRO A 487 67.39 -13.38 -13.16
C PRO A 487 67.84 -12.20 -12.31
N LYS A 488 67.93 -12.38 -10.98
CA LYS A 488 68.57 -11.39 -10.11
C LYS A 488 69.92 -11.08 -10.74
N THR A 489 70.19 -9.80 -10.96
CA THR A 489 71.44 -9.25 -11.48
C THR A 489 72.61 -10.09 -10.95
N ARG A 490 73.34 -10.71 -11.89
CA ARG A 490 74.47 -11.60 -11.65
C ARG A 490 75.34 -11.04 -10.51
N ALA A 491 75.46 -11.79 -9.42
CA ALA A 491 76.61 -11.61 -8.54
C ALA A 491 77.88 -11.93 -9.37
N PRO A 492 78.93 -11.10 -9.32
CA PRO A 492 80.13 -11.27 -10.15
C PRO A 492 80.84 -12.64 -9.94
N ASP A 493 80.57 -13.33 -8.84
CA ASP A 493 81.20 -14.62 -8.50
C ASP A 493 80.39 -15.87 -8.88
N GLY A 494 79.24 -15.72 -9.56
CA GLY A 494 78.37 -16.84 -9.93
C GLY A 494 78.96 -17.86 -10.91
N ASN A 495 80.07 -17.53 -11.58
CA ASN A 495 80.76 -18.46 -12.48
C ASN A 495 81.59 -19.51 -11.72
N ILE A 496 82.16 -19.19 -10.55
CA ILE A 496 83.06 -20.12 -9.83
C ILE A 496 82.31 -21.38 -9.39
N LEU A 497 81.12 -21.22 -8.81
CA LEU A 497 80.26 -22.34 -8.43
C LEU A 497 79.82 -23.15 -9.65
N ARG A 498 79.44 -22.48 -10.75
CA ARG A 498 78.95 -23.14 -11.96
C ARG A 498 80.04 -23.95 -12.65
N ASP A 499 81.24 -23.38 -12.74
CA ASP A 499 82.42 -24.03 -13.29
C ASP A 499 82.86 -25.20 -12.40
N SER A 500 82.76 -25.05 -11.06
CA SER A 500 83.01 -26.15 -10.13
C SER A 500 82.01 -27.29 -10.28
N PHE A 501 80.70 -27.00 -10.43
CA PHE A 501 79.68 -28.02 -10.67
C PHE A 501 79.84 -28.68 -12.04
N ASP A 502 80.19 -27.93 -13.10
CA ASP A 502 80.45 -28.50 -14.42
C ASP A 502 81.73 -29.35 -14.45
N ALA A 503 82.77 -28.95 -13.70
CA ALA A 503 83.97 -29.76 -13.50
C ALA A 503 83.65 -31.06 -12.75
N MET A 504 82.88 -30.99 -11.65
CA MET A 504 82.41 -32.18 -10.92
C MET A 504 81.55 -33.07 -11.83
N ARG A 505 80.71 -32.50 -12.68
CA ARG A 505 79.86 -33.22 -13.65
C ARG A 505 80.69 -33.99 -14.65
N LYS A 506 81.67 -33.32 -15.29
CA LYS A 506 82.59 -33.93 -16.25
C LYS A 506 83.49 -35.00 -15.60
N ALA A 507 83.83 -34.83 -14.32
CA ALA A 507 84.58 -35.81 -13.54
C ALA A 507 83.71 -36.97 -12.99
N GLY A 508 82.38 -36.94 -13.21
CA GLY A 508 81.45 -37.94 -12.66
C GLY A 508 81.30 -37.92 -11.13
N GLN A 509 81.65 -36.80 -10.50
CA GLN A 509 81.64 -36.64 -9.04
C GLN A 509 80.32 -36.02 -8.57
N LEU A 510 79.71 -36.66 -7.56
CA LEU A 510 78.48 -36.20 -6.90
C LEU A 510 77.27 -36.06 -7.84
N THR A 511 77.31 -36.64 -9.05
CA THR A 511 76.17 -36.68 -9.96
C THR A 511 75.22 -37.78 -9.53
N ASP A 512 74.04 -37.41 -9.08
CA ASP A 512 72.98 -38.26 -8.55
C ASP A 512 71.75 -38.32 -9.46
N THR A 513 71.86 -37.76 -10.67
CA THR A 513 70.81 -37.85 -11.70
C THR A 513 71.45 -37.99 -13.08
N MET A 514 70.82 -38.80 -13.93
CA MET A 514 71.21 -38.98 -15.33
C MET A 514 70.00 -38.66 -16.22
N LEU A 515 70.19 -37.75 -17.17
CA LEU A 515 69.20 -37.42 -18.19
C LEU A 515 69.47 -38.31 -19.40
N MET A 516 68.55 -39.22 -19.68
CA MET A 516 68.61 -40.07 -20.86
C MET A 516 67.69 -39.52 -21.95
N PRO A 517 68.15 -39.42 -23.21
CA PRO A 517 67.27 -39.12 -24.35
C PRO A 517 66.20 -40.20 -24.51
N ILE A 518 65.01 -39.83 -24.98
CA ILE A 518 63.85 -40.73 -25.13
C ILE A 518 63.95 -41.58 -26.41
N THR A 519 64.94 -41.34 -27.26
CA THR A 519 65.13 -42.06 -28.53
C THR A 519 65.84 -43.39 -28.30
N ASP A 520 65.27 -44.49 -28.84
CA ASP A 520 65.70 -45.89 -28.67
C ASP A 520 67.05 -46.26 -29.36
N GLU A 521 67.89 -45.28 -29.71
CA GLU A 521 69.17 -45.51 -30.37
C GLU A 521 70.34 -45.16 -29.43
N ASP A 522 71.16 -46.18 -29.13
CA ASP A 522 72.41 -46.21 -28.35
C ASP A 522 72.46 -45.38 -27.05
N ILE A 523 72.15 -46.06 -25.94
CA ILE A 523 71.88 -45.52 -24.60
C ILE A 523 73.13 -44.96 -23.87
N ASP A 524 74.35 -45.33 -24.27
CA ASP A 524 75.53 -45.05 -23.43
C ASP A 524 76.29 -43.75 -23.76
N GLU A 525 76.30 -43.27 -25.01
CA GLU A 525 77.15 -42.10 -25.38
C GLU A 525 76.48 -40.74 -25.14
N ASP A 526 75.15 -40.65 -25.11
CA ASP A 526 74.42 -39.38 -24.96
C ASP A 526 73.83 -39.14 -23.56
N SER A 527 74.22 -39.95 -22.57
CA SER A 527 73.73 -39.80 -21.20
C SER A 527 74.32 -38.57 -20.50
N LEU A 528 73.47 -37.60 -20.15
CA LEU A 528 73.90 -36.37 -19.47
C LEU A 528 73.76 -36.54 -17.95
N ARG A 529 74.89 -36.78 -17.27
CA ARG A 529 74.96 -36.77 -15.82
C ARG A 529 74.79 -35.35 -15.29
N ALA A 530 74.08 -35.20 -14.17
CA ALA A 530 73.82 -33.92 -13.52
C ALA A 530 73.72 -34.07 -12.00
N HIS A 531 73.82 -32.95 -11.29
CA HIS A 531 73.58 -32.87 -9.85
C HIS A 531 72.11 -32.46 -9.61
N SER A 532 71.34 -33.27 -8.92
CA SER A 532 69.92 -33.01 -8.61
C SER A 532 69.74 -31.69 -7.88
N ALA A 533 70.65 -31.37 -6.95
CA ALA A 533 70.66 -30.11 -6.22
C ALA A 533 70.87 -28.90 -7.15
N PHE A 534 71.70 -29.05 -8.18
CA PHE A 534 71.93 -28.01 -9.17
C PHE A 534 70.73 -27.87 -10.13
N LEU A 535 70.15 -28.98 -10.57
CA LEU A 535 68.92 -28.97 -11.38
C LEU A 535 67.76 -28.34 -10.62
N ALA A 536 67.58 -28.69 -9.35
CA ALA A 536 66.57 -28.10 -8.47
C ALA A 536 66.78 -26.60 -8.22
N ALA A 537 68.03 -26.14 -8.21
CA ALA A 537 68.36 -24.73 -8.05
C ALA A 537 68.27 -23.92 -9.37
N ALA A 538 68.55 -24.55 -10.51
CA ALA A 538 68.61 -23.90 -11.82
C ALA A 538 67.29 -23.96 -12.60
N ILE A 539 66.42 -24.93 -12.30
CA ILE A 539 65.14 -25.14 -12.96
C ILE A 539 64.03 -24.89 -11.92
N PRO A 540 63.21 -23.83 -12.05
CA PRO A 540 62.05 -23.62 -11.16
C PRO A 540 61.13 -24.84 -11.28
N PRO A 541 60.37 -25.21 -10.23
CA PRO A 541 60.04 -26.58 -9.90
C PRO A 541 59.55 -27.36 -11.12
N CYS A 542 60.49 -28.02 -11.80
CA CYS A 542 60.16 -29.10 -12.70
C CYS A 542 59.56 -30.16 -11.78
N LYS A 543 58.23 -30.25 -11.74
CA LYS A 543 57.62 -31.56 -11.59
C LYS A 543 58.16 -32.37 -12.76
N SER A 544 59.24 -33.09 -12.51
CA SER A 544 59.95 -33.90 -13.48
C SER A 544 58.94 -34.79 -14.20
N ARG A 545 58.94 -34.77 -15.53
CA ARG A 545 58.35 -35.85 -16.34
C ARG A 545 58.74 -35.88 -17.82
N ALA A 546 59.55 -34.94 -18.31
CA ALA A 546 60.15 -35.06 -19.64
C ALA A 546 61.44 -35.91 -19.67
N PHE A 547 61.88 -36.45 -18.54
CA PHE A 547 63.05 -37.34 -18.47
C PHE A 547 62.71 -38.55 -17.60
N ARG A 548 62.99 -39.77 -18.08
CA ARG A 548 63.05 -40.94 -17.20
C ARG A 548 64.25 -40.75 -16.29
N LEU A 549 64.01 -40.63 -14.99
CA LEU A 549 65.05 -40.74 -13.98
C LEU A 549 65.43 -42.23 -13.90
N GLY A 550 66.64 -42.55 -14.34
CA GLY A 550 67.25 -43.88 -14.23
C GLY A 550 67.91 -44.09 -12.87
#